data_AF-A0A8H4C9L4-F1
#
_entry.id   AF-A0A8H4C9L4-F1
#
_cell.length_a   1.000
_cell.length_b   1.000
_cell.length_c   1.000
_cell.angle_alpha   90.00
_cell.angle_beta   90.00
_cell.angle_gamma   90.00
#
_symmetry.space_group_name_H-M   'P 1'
#
loop_
_entity.id
_entity.type
_entity.pdbx_description
1 polymer ?
#
loop_
_entity_poly.entity_id
_entity_poly.type
_entity_poly.pdbx_seq_one_letter_code
_entity_poly.pdbx_strand_id
1 'polypeptide(L)'
;MSDQTHAVVNLLLGPDDYESYIKEIMCLQYNREVTEVVALRHNNARVYSISLTEAQHAPPPFNKRFGASPLPPNATKVIMRFSDPASMLNEEIRVQNEVAVMSLAREALKQLDPSLVPEIYGWRPFSEGLGWTLIEFKQGVPLGDKFPTVDGVKKREVLRQIAQVFKHIQAYNLPQSARTFGGLNFGPDGSLTGGPTPIAGGGPCTSLSDLYQEYFNTQIGFADRCDIVQGWGDSDLRARLDQFG
;
A
#
# COMPACT_ATOMS: atom_id res chain seq x y z
N MET A 1 26.91 -35.32 9.45
CA MET A 1 26.64 -34.03 10.13
C MET A 1 27.05 -32.96 9.15
N SER A 2 26.09 -32.47 8.36
CA SER A 2 26.30 -31.52 7.27
C SER A 2 25.75 -30.18 7.72
N ASP A 3 26.62 -29.19 7.68
CA ASP A 3 26.41 -27.81 8.07
C ASP A 3 25.41 -27.13 7.11
N GLN A 4 24.23 -26.77 7.62
CA GLN A 4 23.26 -25.91 6.92
C GLN A 4 23.53 -24.47 7.31
N THR A 5 24.44 -23.83 6.60
CA THR A 5 24.69 -22.41 6.76
C THR A 5 23.54 -21.65 6.11
N HIS A 6 22.64 -21.14 6.96
CA HIS A 6 21.64 -20.15 6.61
C HIS A 6 22.34 -18.93 5.98
N ALA A 7 22.13 -18.71 4.68
CA ALA A 7 22.41 -17.43 4.06
C ALA A 7 21.36 -16.43 4.54
N VAL A 8 21.64 -15.76 5.66
CA VAL A 8 20.95 -14.54 6.04
C VAL A 8 21.43 -13.46 5.08
N VAL A 9 20.65 -13.21 4.03
CA VAL A 9 20.82 -12.04 3.17
C VAL A 9 20.62 -10.81 4.05
N ASN A 10 21.55 -9.85 3.99
CA ASN A 10 21.47 -8.57 4.68
C ASN A 10 20.17 -7.84 4.27
N LEU A 11 19.18 -7.82 5.17
CA LEU A 11 17.79 -7.43 4.91
C LEU A 11 17.48 -5.93 5.08
N LEU A 12 18.50 -5.06 5.17
CA LEU A 12 18.31 -3.61 5.41
C LEU A 12 18.51 -2.72 4.17
N LEU A 13 19.17 -3.23 3.13
CA LEU A 13 19.26 -2.59 1.82
C LEU A 13 18.41 -3.46 0.88
N GLY A 14 17.49 -2.84 0.12
CA GLY A 14 16.65 -3.58 -0.84
C GLY A 14 17.51 -4.40 -1.82
N PRO A 15 16.93 -5.39 -2.53
CA PRO A 15 17.71 -6.26 -3.40
C PRO A 15 18.39 -5.43 -4.50
N ASP A 16 19.65 -5.73 -4.78
CA ASP A 16 20.39 -5.15 -5.92
C ASP A 16 19.69 -5.50 -7.25
N ASP A 17 18.96 -6.63 -7.27
CA ASP A 17 18.15 -7.08 -8.39
C ASP A 17 16.74 -7.50 -7.93
N TYR A 18 15.75 -6.65 -8.21
CA TYR A 18 14.34 -6.92 -7.93
C TYR A 18 13.77 -8.05 -8.78
N GLU A 19 14.29 -8.29 -9.99
CA GLU A 19 13.77 -9.34 -10.86
C GLU A 19 14.07 -10.73 -10.28
N SER A 20 15.32 -10.97 -9.89
CA SER A 20 15.70 -12.21 -9.20
C SER A 20 14.92 -12.38 -7.90
N TYR A 21 14.72 -11.29 -7.15
CA TYR A 21 13.96 -11.30 -5.91
C TYR A 21 12.47 -11.68 -6.11
N ILE A 22 11.84 -11.13 -7.14
CA ILE A 22 10.47 -11.48 -7.53
C ILE A 22 10.39 -12.96 -7.93
N LYS A 23 11.32 -13.44 -8.77
CA LYS A 23 11.38 -14.84 -9.20
C LYS A 23 11.49 -15.79 -8.02
N GLU A 24 12.34 -15.46 -7.05
CA GLU A 24 12.51 -16.25 -5.83
C GLU A 24 11.23 -16.29 -4.99
N ILE A 25 10.59 -15.15 -4.73
CA ILE A 25 9.31 -15.09 -3.99
C ILE A 25 8.24 -15.94 -4.69
N MET A 26 8.05 -15.75 -6.00
CA MET A 26 7.03 -16.47 -6.76
C MET A 26 7.27 -17.98 -6.76
N CYS A 27 8.53 -18.41 -6.87
CA CYS A 27 8.90 -19.82 -6.82
C CYS A 27 8.69 -20.40 -5.41
N LEU A 28 9.30 -19.81 -4.38
CA LEU A 28 9.33 -20.39 -3.03
C LEU A 28 7.99 -20.29 -2.29
N GLN A 29 7.27 -19.17 -2.45
CA GLN A 29 6.04 -18.91 -1.68
C GLN A 29 4.77 -19.27 -2.43
N TYR A 30 4.79 -19.28 -3.77
CA TYR A 30 3.59 -19.49 -4.58
C TYR A 30 3.70 -20.68 -5.53
N ASN A 31 4.88 -21.30 -5.66
CA ASN A 31 5.16 -22.36 -6.63
C ASN A 31 4.76 -21.94 -8.06
N ARG A 32 5.11 -20.70 -8.43
CA ARG A 32 4.81 -20.11 -9.75
C ARG A 32 6.10 -19.73 -10.46
N GLU A 33 6.18 -20.15 -11.72
CA GLU A 33 7.24 -19.71 -12.62
C GLU A 33 6.88 -18.35 -13.22
N VAL A 34 7.87 -17.45 -13.20
CA VAL A 34 7.77 -16.10 -13.76
C VAL A 34 8.37 -16.11 -15.16
N THR A 35 7.56 -15.73 -16.15
CA THR A 35 7.99 -15.66 -17.56
C THR A 35 8.51 -14.28 -17.94
N GLU A 36 8.04 -13.23 -17.26
CA GLU A 36 8.40 -11.85 -17.57
C GLU A 36 8.22 -10.96 -16.33
N VAL A 37 9.13 -10.01 -16.16
CA VAL A 37 9.03 -8.93 -15.16
C VAL A 37 9.21 -7.59 -15.86
N VAL A 38 8.21 -6.72 -15.75
CA VAL A 38 8.22 -5.39 -16.37
C VAL A 38 8.08 -4.32 -15.30
N ALA A 39 9.09 -3.46 -15.16
CA ALA A 39 9.01 -2.30 -14.28
C ALA A 39 8.00 -1.28 -14.82
N LEU A 40 7.12 -0.80 -13.94
CA LEU A 40 6.13 0.23 -14.25
C LEU A 40 6.55 1.55 -13.59
N ARG A 41 6.33 2.66 -14.30
CA ARG A 41 6.63 4.00 -13.75
C ARG A 41 5.69 4.31 -12.61
N HIS A 42 6.26 4.67 -11.46
CA HIS A 42 5.51 5.09 -10.28
C HIS A 42 6.41 5.97 -9.41
N ASN A 43 5.84 7.01 -8.77
CA ASN A 43 6.64 8.05 -8.10
C ASN A 43 7.08 7.66 -6.68
N ASN A 44 6.22 6.91 -5.98
CA ASN A 44 6.41 6.67 -4.54
C ASN A 44 6.70 5.21 -4.22
N ALA A 45 6.81 4.33 -5.21
CA ALA A 45 6.93 2.88 -5.02
C ALA A 45 7.63 2.28 -6.22
N ARG A 46 8.29 1.13 -6.04
CA ARG A 46 8.77 0.33 -7.17
C ARG A 46 7.69 -0.67 -7.54
N VAL A 47 7.13 -0.54 -8.75
CA VAL A 47 5.98 -1.34 -9.19
C VAL A 47 6.39 -2.20 -10.37
N TYR A 48 6.02 -3.48 -10.32
CA TYR A 48 6.33 -4.45 -11.36
C TYR A 48 5.07 -5.17 -11.81
N SER A 49 4.90 -5.29 -13.12
CA SER A 49 3.98 -6.25 -13.74
C SER A 49 4.70 -7.56 -13.93
N ILE A 50 4.10 -8.66 -13.50
CA ILE A 50 4.72 -10.00 -13.53
C ILE A 50 3.82 -10.93 -14.34
N SER A 51 4.38 -11.55 -15.37
CA SER A 51 3.74 -12.59 -16.15
C SER A 51 4.11 -13.96 -15.58
N LEU A 52 3.12 -14.84 -15.42
CA LEU A 52 3.24 -16.15 -14.78
C LEU A 52 2.75 -17.26 -15.70
N THR A 53 3.35 -18.44 -15.60
CA THR A 53 2.72 -19.66 -16.12
C THR A 53 1.56 -20.07 -15.22
N GLU A 54 0.54 -20.73 -15.77
CA GLU A 54 -0.51 -21.34 -14.95
C GLU A 54 0.10 -22.37 -13.97
N ALA A 55 -0.52 -22.54 -12.81
CA ALA A 55 -0.02 -23.48 -11.81
C ALA A 55 -0.09 -24.92 -12.35
N GLN A 56 1.07 -25.56 -12.49
CA GLN A 56 1.19 -26.96 -12.92
C GLN A 56 0.95 -27.95 -11.78
N HIS A 57 1.07 -27.48 -10.53
CA HIS A 57 0.94 -28.27 -9.32
C HIS A 57 0.02 -27.58 -8.32
N ALA A 58 -0.43 -28.31 -7.30
CA ALA A 58 -1.19 -27.72 -6.20
C ALA A 58 -0.37 -26.58 -5.54
N PRO A 59 -1.02 -25.44 -5.21
CA PRO A 59 -0.32 -24.35 -4.56
C PRO A 59 0.21 -24.80 -3.19
N PRO A 60 1.35 -24.25 -2.73
CA PRO A 60 1.84 -24.51 -1.39
C PRO A 60 0.79 -24.05 -0.35
N PRO A 61 0.86 -24.56 0.90
CA PRO A 61 -0.04 -24.12 1.96
C PRO A 61 -0.04 -22.59 2.06
N PHE A 62 -1.22 -21.99 1.87
CA PHE A 62 -1.39 -20.55 1.89
C PHE A 62 -1.01 -20.00 3.26
N ASN A 63 0.07 -19.21 3.32
CA ASN A 63 0.44 -18.50 4.54
C ASN A 63 -0.53 -17.33 4.73
N LYS A 64 -1.60 -17.59 5.47
CA LYS A 64 -2.71 -16.66 5.66
C LYS A 64 -2.26 -15.43 6.45
N ARG A 65 -2.04 -14.32 5.76
CA ARG A 65 -2.00 -12.98 6.35
C ARG A 65 -3.36 -12.30 6.25
N PHE A 66 -3.63 -11.37 7.17
CA PHE A 66 -4.85 -10.59 7.14
C PHE A 66 -4.96 -9.79 5.83
N GLY A 67 -6.18 -9.72 5.30
CA GLY A 67 -6.46 -9.06 4.02
C GLY A 67 -5.97 -9.80 2.77
N ALA A 68 -5.27 -10.93 2.91
CA ALA A 68 -4.79 -11.72 1.78
C ALA A 68 -5.70 -12.90 1.44
N SER A 69 -5.79 -13.20 0.16
CA SER A 69 -6.50 -14.32 -0.45
C SER A 69 -5.50 -15.24 -1.18
N PRO A 70 -5.80 -16.53 -1.38
CA PRO A 70 -4.92 -17.39 -2.16
C PRO A 70 -4.75 -16.90 -3.60
N LEU A 71 -3.54 -17.01 -4.15
CA LEU A 71 -3.27 -16.74 -5.56
C LEU A 71 -4.01 -17.77 -6.45
N PRO A 72 -4.88 -17.36 -7.38
CA PRO A 72 -5.59 -18.30 -8.25
C PRO A 72 -4.62 -19.10 -9.14
N PRO A 73 -4.84 -20.42 -9.32
CA PRO A 73 -4.02 -21.27 -10.18
C PRO A 73 -3.90 -20.77 -11.63
N ASN A 74 -4.97 -20.14 -12.14
CA ASN A 74 -5.07 -19.61 -13.49
C ASN A 74 -4.61 -18.15 -13.62
N ALA A 75 -4.13 -17.50 -12.55
CA ALA A 75 -3.69 -16.11 -12.61
C ALA A 75 -2.39 -15.98 -13.43
N THR A 76 -2.45 -15.56 -14.69
CA THR A 76 -1.27 -15.43 -15.57
C THR A 76 -0.56 -14.08 -15.44
N LYS A 77 -1.13 -13.15 -14.68
CA LYS A 77 -0.57 -11.82 -14.49
C LYS A 77 -0.89 -11.25 -13.11
N VAL A 78 0.10 -10.67 -12.47
CA VAL A 78 -0.01 -10.03 -11.15
C VAL A 78 0.81 -8.75 -11.10
N ILE A 79 0.51 -7.88 -10.12
CA ILE A 79 1.28 -6.69 -9.82
C ILE A 79 2.00 -6.89 -8.50
N MET A 80 3.29 -6.57 -8.45
CA MET A 80 4.04 -6.51 -7.19
C MET A 80 4.52 -5.08 -6.95
N ARG A 81 4.30 -4.58 -5.74
CA ARG A 81 4.73 -3.24 -5.32
C ARG A 81 5.67 -3.39 -4.16
N PHE A 82 6.80 -2.67 -4.21
CA PHE A 82 7.76 -2.61 -3.13
C PHE A 82 7.76 -1.20 -2.52
N SER A 83 7.93 -1.19 -1.19
CA SER A 83 8.30 -0.01 -0.43
C SER A 83 9.54 0.64 -1.02
N ASP A 84 9.58 1.97 -1.02
CA ASP A 84 10.73 2.74 -1.49
C ASP A 84 11.18 3.67 -0.38
N PRO A 85 12.25 3.32 0.37
CA PRO A 85 12.74 4.15 1.47
C PRO A 85 13.11 5.57 1.05
N ALA A 86 13.39 5.82 -0.23
CA ALA A 86 13.66 7.16 -0.76
C ALA A 86 12.39 8.03 -0.89
N SER A 87 11.20 7.47 -0.70
CA SER A 87 9.92 8.18 -0.92
C SER A 87 9.51 9.12 0.22
N MET A 88 10.30 9.20 1.31
CA MET A 88 10.00 9.98 2.52
C MET A 88 8.62 9.67 3.15
N LEU A 89 8.11 8.45 2.92
CA LEU A 89 6.88 7.95 3.51
C LEU A 89 7.16 7.18 4.80
N ASN A 90 6.12 6.97 5.59
CA ASN A 90 6.16 6.10 6.76
C ASN A 90 6.14 4.62 6.32
N GLU A 91 7.30 4.09 5.95
CA GLU A 91 7.43 2.72 5.45
C GLU A 91 7.08 1.65 6.50
N GLU A 92 7.16 1.97 7.80
CA GLU A 92 6.81 1.03 8.88
C GLU A 92 5.36 0.56 8.81
N ILE A 93 4.45 1.46 8.39
CA ILE A 93 3.01 1.17 8.33
C ILE A 93 2.49 1.02 6.90
N ARG A 94 3.25 1.46 5.89
CA ARG A 94 2.74 1.68 4.54
C ARG A 94 2.06 0.45 3.93
N VAL A 95 2.71 -0.71 4.01
CA VAL A 95 2.19 -1.96 3.45
C VAL A 95 0.93 -2.40 4.18
N GLN A 96 0.97 -2.41 5.51
CA GLN A 96 -0.15 -2.81 6.36
C GLN A 96 -1.36 -1.91 6.11
N ASN A 97 -1.13 -0.60 6.04
CA ASN A 97 -2.16 0.38 5.75
C ASN A 97 -2.76 0.18 4.34
N GLU A 98 -1.95 -0.07 3.32
CA GLU A 98 -2.45 -0.41 1.97
C GLU A 98 -3.39 -1.62 2.00
N VAL A 99 -2.96 -2.70 2.65
CA VAL A 99 -3.75 -3.95 2.75
C VAL A 99 -5.04 -3.72 3.54
N ALA A 100 -4.97 -2.99 4.66
CA ALA A 100 -6.12 -2.69 5.51
C ALA A 100 -7.15 -1.79 4.79
N VAL A 101 -6.70 -0.74 4.11
CA VAL A 101 -7.54 0.14 3.30
C VAL A 101 -8.20 -0.62 2.16
N MET A 102 -7.45 -1.48 1.45
CA MET A 102 -8.02 -2.30 0.37
C MET A 102 -9.05 -3.30 0.91
N SER A 103 -8.80 -3.91 2.07
CA SER A 103 -9.76 -4.83 2.71
C SER A 103 -11.07 -4.10 3.08
N LEU A 104 -10.96 -2.91 3.66
CA LEU A 104 -12.11 -2.07 4.00
C LEU A 104 -12.87 -1.61 2.74
N ALA A 105 -12.14 -1.16 1.72
CA ALA A 105 -12.72 -0.71 0.46
C ALA A 105 -13.46 -1.85 -0.26
N ARG A 106 -12.93 -3.07 -0.22
CA ARG A 106 -13.59 -4.26 -0.79
C ARG A 106 -14.92 -4.52 -0.08
N GLU A 107 -14.95 -4.44 1.24
CA GLU A 107 -16.20 -4.58 2.00
C GLU A 107 -17.21 -3.46 1.71
N ALA A 108 -16.74 -2.22 1.55
CA ALA A 108 -17.59 -1.09 1.22
C ALA A 108 -18.19 -1.17 -0.20
N LEU A 109 -17.44 -1.72 -1.15
CA LEU A 109 -17.78 -1.74 -2.56
C LEU A 109 -18.38 -3.06 -3.04
N LYS A 110 -18.40 -4.11 -2.21
CA LYS A 110 -18.87 -5.46 -2.60
C LYS A 110 -20.27 -5.52 -3.19
N GLN A 111 -21.17 -4.63 -2.74
CA GLN A 111 -22.56 -4.57 -3.23
C GLN A 111 -22.68 -3.85 -4.58
N LEU A 112 -21.71 -2.99 -4.91
CA LEU A 112 -21.65 -2.31 -6.20
C LEU A 112 -21.03 -3.23 -7.25
N ASP A 113 -19.83 -3.73 -6.98
CA ASP A 113 -19.12 -4.72 -7.78
C ASP A 113 -17.99 -5.34 -6.92
N PRO A 114 -18.08 -6.63 -6.56
CA PRO A 114 -17.06 -7.27 -5.74
C PRO A 114 -15.68 -7.37 -6.41
N SER A 115 -15.61 -7.20 -7.74
CA SER A 115 -14.35 -7.23 -8.49
C SER A 115 -13.64 -5.88 -8.58
N LEU A 116 -14.26 -4.79 -8.10
CA LEU A 116 -13.76 -3.44 -8.30
C LEU A 116 -12.43 -3.17 -7.59
N VAL A 117 -12.26 -3.74 -6.40
CA VAL A 117 -11.03 -3.62 -5.61
C VAL A 117 -10.16 -4.86 -5.86
N PRO A 118 -8.90 -4.72 -6.28
CA PRO A 118 -8.03 -5.87 -6.52
C PRO A 118 -7.89 -6.78 -5.31
N GLU A 119 -7.78 -8.09 -5.55
CA GLU A 119 -7.37 -9.05 -4.53
C GLU A 119 -5.89 -8.85 -4.15
N ILE A 120 -5.57 -9.15 -2.89
CA ILE A 120 -4.19 -9.17 -2.39
C ILE A 120 -3.83 -10.62 -2.18
N TYR A 121 -2.79 -11.10 -2.86
CA TYR A 121 -2.36 -12.50 -2.78
C TYR A 121 -1.32 -12.75 -1.70
N GLY A 122 -0.62 -11.71 -1.29
CA GLY A 122 0.27 -11.72 -0.15
C GLY A 122 0.96 -10.38 0.02
N TRP A 123 1.64 -10.22 1.15
CA TRP A 123 2.34 -9.00 1.48
C TRP A 123 3.32 -9.25 2.63
N ARG A 124 4.30 -8.36 2.78
CA ARG A 124 5.24 -8.36 3.89
C ARG A 124 5.43 -6.94 4.42
N PRO A 125 5.32 -6.70 5.73
CA PRO A 125 5.58 -5.39 6.31
C PRO A 125 7.06 -5.03 6.25
N PHE A 126 7.37 -3.73 6.36
CA PHE A 126 8.76 -3.26 6.37
C PHE A 126 9.56 -3.72 7.61
N SER A 127 8.87 -3.99 8.72
CA SER A 127 9.49 -4.51 9.95
C SER A 127 10.08 -5.92 9.78
N GLU A 128 9.70 -6.63 8.72
CA GLU A 128 10.18 -7.99 8.40
C GLU A 128 11.18 -7.98 7.22
N GLY A 129 11.76 -6.82 6.88
CA GLY A 129 12.65 -6.61 5.75
C GLY A 129 12.01 -5.72 4.69
N LEU A 130 12.41 -5.84 3.42
CA LEU A 130 11.83 -5.00 2.37
C LEU A 130 10.30 -5.19 2.29
N GLY A 131 9.53 -4.12 2.51
CA GLY A 131 8.08 -4.15 2.43
C GLY A 131 7.56 -4.37 1.01
N TRP A 132 6.54 -5.20 0.84
CA TRP A 132 5.91 -5.42 -0.47
C TRP A 132 4.46 -5.91 -0.39
N THR A 133 3.72 -5.72 -1.49
CA THR A 133 2.39 -6.28 -1.74
C THR A 133 2.35 -6.99 -3.09
N LEU A 134 1.69 -8.15 -3.15
CA LEU A 134 1.37 -8.92 -4.36
C LEU A 134 -0.14 -8.82 -4.60
N ILE A 135 -0.54 -8.27 -5.74
CA ILE A 135 -1.90 -7.79 -6.00
C ILE A 135 -2.39 -8.33 -7.35
N GLU A 136 -3.70 -8.57 -7.44
CA GLU A 136 -4.39 -8.87 -8.70
C GLU A 136 -4.11 -7.80 -9.77
N PHE A 137 -3.78 -8.27 -10.97
CA PHE A 137 -3.77 -7.41 -12.15
C PHE A 137 -5.20 -7.17 -12.64
N LYS A 138 -5.67 -5.92 -12.57
CA LYS A 138 -6.94 -5.52 -13.19
C LYS A 138 -6.74 -5.12 -14.64
N GLN A 139 -7.53 -5.72 -15.53
CA GLN A 139 -7.59 -5.28 -16.92
C GLN A 139 -8.22 -3.89 -17.02
N GLY A 140 -7.64 -3.03 -17.84
CA GLY A 140 -8.15 -1.68 -18.06
C GLY A 140 -7.06 -0.74 -18.54
N VAL A 141 -7.41 0.54 -18.60
CA VAL A 141 -6.49 1.63 -18.91
C VAL A 141 -6.64 2.73 -17.86
N PRO A 142 -5.58 3.48 -17.54
CA PRO A 142 -5.68 4.62 -16.65
C PRO A 142 -6.74 5.61 -17.13
N LEU A 143 -7.67 5.96 -16.24
CA LEU A 143 -8.77 6.84 -16.61
C LEU A 143 -8.27 8.23 -17.00
N GLY A 144 -7.20 8.74 -16.37
CA GLY A 144 -6.61 10.04 -16.70
C GLY A 144 -6.24 10.17 -18.19
N ASP A 145 -5.71 9.10 -18.78
CA ASP A 145 -5.31 9.09 -20.19
C ASP A 145 -6.51 8.89 -21.12
N LYS A 146 -7.46 8.04 -20.72
CA LYS A 146 -8.59 7.65 -21.57
C LYS A 146 -9.73 8.64 -21.55
N PHE A 147 -10.01 9.26 -20.40
CA PHE A 147 -11.18 10.11 -20.17
C PHE A 147 -11.29 11.30 -21.13
N PRO A 148 -10.21 12.01 -21.51
CA PRO A 148 -10.31 13.10 -22.48
C PRO A 148 -10.85 12.65 -23.84
N THR A 149 -10.54 11.43 -24.26
CA THR A 149 -10.82 10.86 -25.60
C THR A 149 -12.19 10.22 -25.76
N VAL A 150 -12.91 9.95 -24.66
CA VAL A 150 -14.25 9.33 -24.73
C VAL A 150 -15.32 10.38 -25.07
N ASP A 151 -16.37 9.93 -25.77
CA ASP A 151 -17.51 10.78 -26.15
C ASP A 151 -18.31 11.25 -24.93
N GLY A 152 -19.13 12.28 -25.13
CA GLY A 152 -19.88 12.93 -24.05
C GLY A 152 -20.88 12.01 -23.33
N VAL A 153 -21.44 11.01 -24.01
CA VAL A 153 -22.37 10.05 -23.38
C VAL A 153 -21.58 9.13 -22.44
N LYS A 154 -20.47 8.56 -22.93
CA LYS A 154 -19.58 7.70 -22.12
C LYS A 154 -18.94 8.46 -20.96
N LYS A 155 -18.57 9.72 -21.14
CA LYS A 155 -18.06 10.58 -20.04
C LYS A 155 -19.05 10.68 -18.90
N ARG A 156 -20.32 10.97 -19.20
CA ARG A 156 -21.37 11.06 -18.17
C ARG A 156 -21.57 9.74 -17.45
N GLU A 157 -21.54 8.63 -18.19
CA GLU A 157 -21.66 7.29 -17.62
C GLU A 157 -20.50 6.95 -16.68
N VAL A 158 -19.25 7.23 -17.09
CA VAL A 158 -18.07 7.03 -16.22
C VAL A 158 -18.13 7.90 -14.97
N LEU A 159 -18.53 9.18 -15.10
CA LEU A 159 -18.70 10.07 -13.94
C LEU A 159 -19.78 9.57 -12.98
N ARG A 160 -20.87 9.01 -13.52
CA ARG A 160 -21.94 8.39 -12.72
C ARG A 160 -21.40 7.18 -11.94
N GLN A 161 -20.58 6.34 -12.57
CA GLN A 161 -19.94 5.18 -11.91
C GLN A 161 -18.97 5.64 -10.82
N ILE A 162 -18.13 6.65 -11.07
CA ILE A 162 -17.25 7.24 -10.05
C ILE A 162 -18.06 7.75 -8.85
N ALA A 163 -19.15 8.48 -9.11
CA ALA A 163 -20.02 8.97 -8.05
C ALA A 163 -20.65 7.83 -7.23
N GLN A 164 -20.99 6.71 -7.87
CA GLN A 164 -21.47 5.52 -7.16
C GLN A 164 -20.38 4.92 -6.26
N VAL A 165 -19.14 4.82 -6.73
CA VAL A 165 -18.01 4.34 -5.92
C VAL A 165 -17.83 5.22 -4.67
N PHE A 166 -17.74 6.55 -4.85
CA PHE A 166 -17.59 7.46 -3.72
C PHE A 166 -18.78 7.42 -2.76
N LYS A 167 -20.01 7.31 -3.28
CA LYS A 167 -21.21 7.18 -2.45
C LYS A 167 -21.13 5.95 -1.53
N HIS A 168 -20.70 4.80 -2.06
CA HIS A 168 -20.58 3.57 -1.25
C HIS A 168 -19.47 3.68 -0.21
N ILE A 169 -18.31 4.25 -0.57
CA ILE A 169 -17.21 4.50 0.38
C ILE A 169 -17.67 5.43 1.52
N GLN A 170 -18.32 6.55 1.18
CA GLN A 170 -18.76 7.55 2.17
C GLN A 170 -19.91 7.07 3.05
N ALA A 171 -20.79 6.20 2.52
CA ALA A 171 -21.92 5.65 3.27
C ALA A 171 -21.55 4.42 4.11
N TYR A 172 -20.33 3.89 3.96
CA TYR A 172 -19.93 2.68 4.66
C TYR A 172 -19.75 2.92 6.16
N ASN A 173 -20.39 2.08 6.98
CA ASN A 173 -20.25 2.14 8.43
C ASN A 173 -18.93 1.51 8.86
N LEU A 174 -18.00 2.34 9.33
CA LEU A 174 -16.71 1.87 9.83
C LEU A 174 -16.89 0.99 11.09
N PRO A 175 -16.10 -0.10 11.22
CA PRO A 175 -15.97 -0.85 12.46
C PRO A 175 -15.57 0.08 13.61
N GLN A 176 -16.09 -0.18 14.82
CA GLN A 176 -15.82 0.68 15.98
C GLN A 176 -14.32 0.84 16.27
N SER A 177 -13.53 -0.21 16.04
CA SER A 177 -12.07 -0.25 16.19
C SER A 177 -11.31 0.62 15.19
N ALA A 178 -11.94 1.06 14.10
CA ALA A 178 -11.35 1.86 13.03
C ALA A 178 -11.92 3.30 12.97
N ARG A 179 -12.58 3.77 14.04
CA ARG A 179 -13.16 5.12 14.14
C ARG A 179 -12.19 6.13 14.73
N THR A 180 -11.00 6.22 14.15
CA THR A 180 -9.99 7.25 14.45
C THR A 180 -9.62 7.99 13.17
N PHE A 181 -9.02 9.17 13.32
CA PHE A 181 -8.40 9.88 12.21
C PHE A 181 -6.99 9.33 11.98
N GLY A 182 -6.57 9.18 10.72
CA GLY A 182 -5.26 8.67 10.37
C GLY A 182 -5.31 7.59 9.29
N GLY A 183 -4.42 6.61 9.40
CA GLY A 183 -4.42 5.40 8.57
C GLY A 183 -5.21 4.26 9.20
N LEU A 184 -5.08 3.09 8.60
CA LEU A 184 -5.65 1.83 9.09
C LEU A 184 -4.54 0.81 9.33
N ASN A 185 -4.82 -0.13 10.22
CA ASN A 185 -3.94 -1.25 10.52
C ASN A 185 -4.77 -2.51 10.84
N PHE A 186 -4.09 -3.60 11.16
CA PHE A 186 -4.68 -4.81 11.72
C PHE A 186 -4.34 -4.94 13.21
N GLY A 187 -5.34 -5.26 14.02
CA GLY A 187 -5.16 -5.70 15.41
C GLY A 187 -4.55 -7.10 15.49
N PRO A 188 -4.19 -7.57 16.70
CA PRO A 188 -3.58 -8.89 16.90
C PRO A 188 -4.46 -10.07 16.42
N ASP A 189 -5.77 -9.88 16.40
CA ASP A 189 -6.78 -10.83 15.94
C ASP A 189 -7.13 -10.69 14.44
N GLY A 190 -6.52 -9.71 13.75
CA GLY A 190 -6.82 -9.40 12.36
C GLY A 190 -8.02 -8.47 12.15
N SER A 191 -8.60 -7.93 13.22
CA SER A 191 -9.60 -6.88 13.11
C SER A 191 -8.99 -5.61 12.51
N LEU A 192 -9.76 -4.87 11.73
CA LEU A 192 -9.34 -3.56 11.23
C LEU A 192 -9.33 -2.56 12.38
N THR A 193 -8.21 -1.86 12.56
CA THR A 193 -8.03 -0.85 13.60
C THR A 193 -7.58 0.48 13.00
N GLY A 194 -7.77 1.55 13.75
CA GLY A 194 -7.13 2.83 13.47
C GLY A 194 -5.61 2.75 13.61
N GLY A 195 -4.87 3.41 12.73
CA GLY A 195 -3.40 3.41 12.75
C GLY A 195 -2.78 4.74 12.30
N PRO A 196 -1.43 4.81 12.30
CA PRO A 196 -0.72 5.95 11.75
C PRO A 196 -0.88 5.99 10.23
N THR A 197 -0.71 7.19 9.67
CA THR A 197 -0.84 7.41 8.23
C THR A 197 0.42 6.95 7.52
N PRO A 198 0.34 6.55 6.23
CA PRO A 198 1.53 6.28 5.43
C PRO A 198 2.33 7.56 5.11
N ILE A 199 1.79 8.75 5.39
CA ILE A 199 2.52 10.01 5.41
C ILE A 199 3.18 10.14 6.79
N ALA A 200 4.45 10.55 6.84
CA ALA A 200 5.15 10.67 8.11
C ALA A 200 4.43 11.64 9.07
N GLY A 201 4.24 11.20 10.32
CA GLY A 201 3.85 12.09 11.42
C GLY A 201 2.38 12.31 11.68
N GLY A 202 1.51 11.36 11.39
CA GLY A 202 0.09 11.50 11.75
C GLY A 202 -0.56 10.19 12.12
N GLY A 203 -1.54 10.25 13.02
CA GLY A 203 -2.45 9.17 13.38
C GLY A 203 -1.85 8.10 14.29
N PRO A 204 -2.70 7.25 14.91
CA PRO A 204 -4.15 7.40 14.96
C PRO A 204 -4.55 8.47 15.99
N CYS A 205 -5.47 9.38 15.60
CA CYS A 205 -5.91 10.48 16.45
C CYS A 205 -7.43 10.42 16.71
N THR A 206 -7.86 11.04 17.82
CA THR A 206 -9.28 11.08 18.21
C THR A 206 -10.09 12.15 17.49
N SER A 207 -9.43 13.22 17.01
CA SER A 207 -10.06 14.28 16.24
C SER A 207 -9.26 14.62 14.98
N LEU A 208 -9.92 15.27 14.03
CA LEU A 208 -9.25 15.79 12.84
C LEU A 208 -8.23 16.88 13.19
N SER A 209 -8.52 17.70 14.21
CA SER A 209 -7.60 18.75 14.69
C SER A 209 -6.30 18.14 15.21
N ASP A 210 -6.40 17.06 16.00
CA ASP A 210 -5.23 16.35 16.52
C ASP A 210 -4.36 15.80 15.39
N LEU A 211 -4.98 15.23 14.35
CA LEU A 211 -4.24 14.71 13.18
C LEU A 211 -3.47 15.82 12.45
N TYR A 212 -4.11 16.97 12.22
CA TYR A 212 -3.41 18.11 11.60
C TYR A 212 -2.32 18.68 12.50
N GLN A 213 -2.52 18.66 13.82
CA GLN A 213 -1.51 19.08 14.77
C GLN A 213 -0.29 18.16 14.74
N GLU A 214 -0.49 16.84 14.67
CA GLU A 214 0.62 15.88 14.54
C GLU A 214 1.40 16.10 13.24
N TYR A 215 0.70 16.32 12.12
CA TYR A 215 1.36 16.65 10.86
C TYR A 215 2.18 17.93 10.98
N PHE A 216 1.60 18.98 11.56
CA PHE A 216 2.27 20.26 11.76
C PHE A 216 3.55 20.08 12.59
N ASN A 217 3.45 19.46 13.77
CA ASN A 217 4.58 19.19 14.66
C ASN A 217 5.66 18.36 13.97
N THR A 218 5.27 17.38 13.14
CA THR A 218 6.22 16.57 12.39
C THR A 218 6.97 17.38 11.34
N GLN A 219 6.27 18.25 10.59
CA GLN A 219 6.93 19.11 9.60
C GLN A 219 7.87 20.11 10.26
N ILE A 220 7.49 20.68 11.42
CA ILE A 220 8.40 21.51 12.24
C ILE A 220 9.63 20.71 12.65
N GLY A 221 9.47 19.50 13.15
CA GLY A 221 10.60 18.63 13.50
C GLY A 221 11.48 18.25 12.31
N PHE A 222 10.95 18.14 11.09
CA PHE A 222 11.77 18.00 9.88
C PHE A 222 12.53 19.28 9.55
N ALA A 223 11.89 20.45 9.66
CA ALA A 223 12.54 21.73 9.44
C ALA A 223 13.70 21.95 10.43
N ASP A 224 13.54 21.55 11.70
CA ASP A 224 14.58 21.64 12.74
C ASP A 224 15.85 20.88 12.38
N ARG A 225 15.71 19.75 11.67
CA ARG A 225 16.82 18.90 11.24
C ARG A 225 17.37 19.27 9.86
N CYS A 226 16.79 20.25 9.19
CA CYS A 226 17.23 20.65 7.87
C CYS A 226 18.37 21.66 7.97
N ASP A 227 19.53 21.33 7.41
CA ASP A 227 20.73 22.19 7.47
C ASP A 227 20.54 23.57 6.81
N ILE A 228 19.55 23.72 5.94
CA ILE A 228 19.28 24.96 5.20
C ILE A 228 18.33 25.87 6.00
N VAL A 229 17.20 25.35 6.48
CA VAL A 229 16.19 26.17 7.16
C VAL A 229 16.34 26.20 8.68
N GLN A 230 16.94 25.17 9.29
CA GLN A 230 17.24 25.07 10.71
C GLN A 230 16.05 25.48 11.61
N GLY A 231 14.85 24.99 11.27
CA GLY A 231 13.63 25.30 12.00
C GLY A 231 13.18 26.76 11.95
N TRP A 232 13.78 27.56 11.09
CA TRP A 232 13.69 29.03 11.05
C TRP A 232 14.04 29.70 12.37
N GLY A 233 14.95 29.09 13.15
CA GLY A 233 15.33 29.54 14.49
C GLY A 233 15.86 30.98 14.55
N ASP A 234 16.43 31.47 13.45
CA ASP A 234 16.97 32.84 13.35
C ASP A 234 15.91 33.89 12.95
N SER A 235 14.62 33.53 12.91
CA SER A 235 13.52 34.43 12.51
C SER A 235 12.35 34.42 13.49
N ASP A 236 11.50 35.45 13.41
CA ASP A 236 10.24 35.52 14.17
C ASP A 236 9.20 34.47 13.71
N LEU A 237 9.42 33.86 12.55
CA LEU A 237 8.52 32.86 11.98
C LEU A 237 8.34 31.66 12.91
N ARG A 238 9.41 31.19 13.56
CA ARG A 238 9.30 30.06 14.50
C ARG A 238 8.34 30.36 15.64
N ALA A 239 8.52 31.50 16.31
CA ALA A 239 7.65 31.91 17.40
C ALA A 239 6.17 32.03 16.97
N ARG A 240 5.91 32.47 15.73
CA ARG A 240 4.55 32.55 15.17
C ARG A 240 3.96 31.18 14.86
N LEU A 241 4.78 30.24 14.40
CA LEU A 241 4.37 28.86 14.13
C LEU A 241 4.03 28.12 15.44
N ASP A 242 4.86 28.30 16.48
CA ASP A 242 4.63 27.71 17.81
C ASP A 242 3.38 28.28 18.52
N GLN A 243 2.94 29.50 18.16
CA GLN A 243 1.69 30.10 18.65
C GLN A 243 0.46 29.66 17.86
N PHE A 244 0.64 29.23 16.61
CA PHE A 244 -0.45 28.82 15.74
C PHE A 244 -0.89 27.38 16.01
N GLY A 245 0.09 26.48 16.18
CA GLY A 245 -0.14 25.09 16.60
C GLY A 245 -0.56 25.01 18.06
#